data_AF-A0AAW8DJQ6-F1
#
_entry.id   AF-A0AAW8DJQ6-F1
#
_cell.length_a   1.000
_cell.length_b   1.000
_cell.length_c   1.000
_cell.angle_alpha   90.00
_cell.angle_beta   90.00
_cell.angle_gamma   90.00
#
_symmetry.space_group_name_H-M   'P 1'
#
loop_
_entity.id
_entity.type
_entity.pdbx_description
1 polymer ?
#
loop_
_entity_poly.entity_id
_entity_poly.type
_entity_poly.pdbx_seq_one_letter_code
_entity_poly.pdbx_strand_id
1 'polypeptide(L)' 'MTAFFLAWYFGFVLLSVYATGFMSTPFLGNYFNIGHFLGLLQFVSTFIITGLYIRHANTKLDPIARRIRASLEREAK' A
#
# COMPACT_ATOMS: atom_id res chain seq x y z
N MET A 1 1.95 -2.61 10.15
CA MET A 1 1.97 -1.92 8.84
C MET A 1 3.29 -1.19 8.62
N THR A 2 3.70 -0.28 9.52
CA THR A 2 4.95 0.50 9.38
C THR A 2 6.20 -0.37 9.29
N ALA A 3 6.40 -1.33 10.20
CA ALA A 3 7.58 -2.20 10.17
C ALA A 3 7.67 -3.03 8.88
N PHE A 4 6.54 -3.53 8.38
CA PHE A 4 6.48 -4.24 7.10
C PHE A 4 6.85 -3.32 5.93
N PHE A 5 6.28 -2.10 5.90
CA PHE A 5 6.57 -1.13 4.85
C PHE A 5 8.06 -0.73 4.84
N LEU A 6 8.65 -0.51 6.01
CA LEU A 6 10.08 -0.18 6.14
C LEU A 6 10.97 -1.34 5.69
N ALA A 7 10.69 -2.57 6.12
CA ALA A 7 11.44 -3.75 5.69
C ALA A 7 11.37 -3.95 4.18
N TRP A 8 10.18 -3.76 3.60
CA TRP A 8 9.94 -3.86 2.16
C TRP A 8 10.66 -2.76 1.36
N TYR A 9 10.62 -1.51 1.83
CA TYR A 9 11.31 -0.38 1.22
C TYR A 9 12.83 -0.54 1.28
N PHE A 10 13.38 -0.83 2.46
CA PHE A 10 14.82 -1.04 2.60
C PHE A 10 15.30 -2.28 1.84
N GLY A 11 14.52 -3.35 1.81
CA GLY A 11 14.82 -4.52 0.98
C GLY A 11 14.98 -4.16 -0.50
N PHE A 12 14.08 -3.34 -1.04
CA PHE A 12 14.19 -2.82 -2.41
C PHE A 12 15.44 -1.97 -2.61
N VAL A 13 15.72 -1.02 -1.71
CA VAL A 13 16.91 -0.15 -1.81
C VAL A 13 18.20 -0.97 -1.77
N LEU A 14 18.31 -1.92 -0.84
CA LEU A 14 19.48 -2.80 -0.72
C LEU A 14 19.66 -3.67 -1.97
N LEU A 15 18.59 -4.28 -2.47
CA LEU A 15 18.65 -5.04 -3.73
C LEU A 15 19.07 -4.16 -4.91
N SER A 16 18.60 -2.91 -4.95
CA SER A 16 18.93 -1.99 -6.04
C SER A 16 20.40 -1.58 -6.07
N VAL A 17 21.03 -1.48 -4.90
CA VAL A 17 22.44 -1.08 -4.77
C VAL A 17 23.37 -2.28 -4.89
N TYR A 18 23.10 -3.35 -4.13
CA TYR A 18 24.03 -4.47 -3.99
C TYR A 18 23.80 -5.60 -5.00
N ALA A 19 22.57 -5.76 -5.51
CA ALA A 19 22.19 -6.85 -6.39
C ALA A 19 21.79 -6.33 -7.79
N THR A 20 22.59 -5.42 -8.34
CA THR A 20 22.34 -4.78 -9.64
C THR A 20 22.18 -5.79 -10.77
N GLY A 21 22.93 -6.90 -10.74
CA GLY A 21 22.79 -8.00 -11.72
C GLY A 21 21.43 -8.71 -11.65
N PHE A 22 20.94 -8.97 -10.43
CA PHE A 22 19.60 -9.52 -10.22
C PHE A 22 18.52 -8.53 -10.66
N MET A 23 18.65 -7.25 -10.27
CA MET A 23 17.71 -6.19 -10.65
C MET A 23 17.68 -5.94 -12.16
N SER A 24 18.79 -6.18 -12.86
CA SER A 24 18.89 -6.05 -14.32
C SER A 24 18.38 -7.28 -15.07
N THR A 25 18.00 -8.35 -14.37
CA THR A 25 17.53 -9.57 -15.02
C THR A 25 16.20 -9.28 -15.75
N PRO A 26 16.14 -9.53 -17.07
CA PRO A 26 14.91 -9.32 -17.84
C PRO A 26 13.85 -10.34 -17.43
N PHE A 27 12.61 -9.87 -17.25
CA PHE A 27 11.47 -10.69 -16.84
C PHE A 27 10.30 -10.65 -17.85
N LEU A 28 10.10 -9.52 -18.52
CA LEU A 28 9.05 -9.34 -19.54
C LEU A 28 9.67 -8.75 -20.81
N GLY A 29 10.23 -9.63 -21.65
CA GLY A 29 10.98 -9.25 -22.84
C GLY A 29 12.29 -8.51 -22.52
N ASN A 30 12.92 -7.92 -23.55
CA ASN A 30 14.22 -7.24 -23.41
C ASN A 30 14.16 -5.86 -22.72
N TYR A 31 12.96 -5.32 -22.47
CA TYR A 31 12.79 -3.94 -21.97
C TYR A 31 12.39 -3.86 -20.49
N PHE A 32 11.79 -4.93 -19.92
CA PHE A 32 11.37 -4.95 -18.53
C PHE A 32 12.24 -5.90 -17.71
N ASN A 33 12.89 -5.35 -16.68
CA ASN A 33 13.69 -6.11 -15.73
C ASN A 33 13.01 -6.21 -14.36
N ILE A 34 13.58 -7.04 -13.49
CA ILE A 34 13.11 -7.25 -12.11
C ILE A 34 13.10 -5.93 -11.32
N GLY A 35 14.05 -5.04 -11.53
CA GLY A 35 14.09 -3.72 -10.88
C GLY A 35 12.85 -2.88 -11.19
N HIS A 36 12.43 -2.82 -12.46
CA HIS A 36 11.19 -2.13 -12.86
C HIS A 36 9.96 -2.79 -12.23
N PHE A 37 9.90 -4.11 -12.20
CA PHE A 37 8.80 -4.84 -11.58
C PHE A 37 8.69 -4.57 -10.08
N LEU A 38 9.80 -4.69 -9.35
CA LEU A 38 9.84 -4.41 -7.91
C LEU A 38 9.53 -2.94 -7.61
N GLY A 39 10.01 -2.01 -8.43
CA GLY A 39 9.67 -0.59 -8.34
C GLY A 39 8.16 -0.35 -8.50
N LEU A 40 7.53 -0.97 -9.48
CA LEU A 40 6.08 -0.87 -9.68
C LEU A 40 5.30 -1.51 -8.51
N LEU A 41 5.79 -2.64 -8.00
CA LEU A 41 5.20 -3.35 -6.87
C LEU A 41 5.18 -2.49 -5.59
N GLN A 42 6.16 -1.59 -5.40
CA GLN A 42 6.14 -0.60 -4.31
C GLN A 42 4.89 0.29 -4.38
N PHE A 43 4.57 0.83 -5.56
CA PHE A 43 3.37 1.65 -5.74
C PHE A 43 2.09 0.85 -5.51
N VAL A 44 1.98 -0.32 -6.13
CA VAL A 44 0.81 -1.20 -5.99
C VAL A 44 0.57 -1.56 -4.51
N SER A 45 1.63 -1.86 -3.76
CA SER A 45 1.51 -2.16 -2.32
C SER A 45 0.92 -0.99 -1.52
N THR A 46 1.27 0.25 -1.87
CA THR A 46 0.75 1.47 -1.23
C THR A 46 -0.75 1.63 -1.48
N PHE A 47 -1.18 1.41 -2.72
CA PHE A 47 -2.61 1.41 -3.06
C PHE A 47 -3.37 0.30 -2.37
N ILE A 48 -2.80 -0.91 -2.27
CA ILE A 48 -3.43 -2.04 -1.56
C ILE A 48 -3.59 -1.71 -0.07
N ILE A 49 -2.55 -1.19 0.59
CA ILE A 49 -2.62 -0.82 2.01
C ILE A 49 -3.70 0.24 2.23
N THR A 50 -3.76 1.26 1.37
CA THR A 50 -4.76 2.32 1.43
C THR A 50 -6.17 1.78 1.18
N GLY A 51 -6.34 0.92 0.17
CA GLY A 51 -7.64 0.29 -0.15
C GLY A 51 -8.13 -0.64 0.96
N LEU A 52 -7.23 -1.43 1.56
CA LEU A 52 -7.55 -2.26 2.73
C LEU A 52 -7.95 -1.40 3.93
N TYR A 53 -7.25 -0.28 4.14
CA TYR A 53 -7.61 0.68 5.18
C TYR A 53 -8.99 1.30 4.94
N ILE A 54 -9.28 1.78 3.72
CA ILE A 54 -10.59 2.34 3.36
C ILE A 54 -11.69 1.29 3.53
N ARG A 55 -11.47 0.07 3.05
CA ARG A 55 -12.43 -1.04 3.22
C ARG A 55 -12.67 -1.31 4.71
N HIS A 56 -11.62 -1.35 5.52
CA HIS A 56 -11.74 -1.53 6.96
C HIS A 56 -12.52 -0.39 7.62
N ALA A 57 -12.24 0.86 7.25
CA ALA A 57 -12.93 2.04 7.74
C ALA A 57 -14.42 2.03 7.37
N ASN A 58 -14.75 1.72 6.12
CA ASN A 58 -16.13 1.65 5.65
C ASN A 58 -16.94 0.53 6.35
N THR A 59 -16.28 -0.55 6.77
CA THR A 59 -16.97 -1.68 7.41
C THR A 59 -17.14 -1.48 8.93
N LYS A 60 -16.19 -0.81 9.60
CA LYS A 60 -16.18 -0.67 11.07
C LYS A 60 -16.46 0.75 11.58
N LEU A 61 -15.94 1.79 10.94
CA LEU A 61 -16.13 3.18 11.38
C LEU A 61 -17.43 3.80 10.89
N ASP A 62 -17.85 3.45 9.68
CA ASP A 62 -19.02 4.06 9.03
C ASP A 62 -20.37 3.82 9.76
N PRO A 63 -20.62 2.65 10.39
CA PRO A 63 -21.81 2.46 11.23
C PRO A 63 -21.78 3.31 12.50
N ILE A 64 -20.59 3.54 13.06
CA ILE A 64 -20.40 4.34 14.28
C ILE A 64 -20.60 5.82 13.95
N ALA A 65 -20.00 6.29 12.85
CA ALA A 65 -20.19 7.65 12.35
C ALA A 65 -21.66 7.95 12.05
N ARG A 66 -22.39 7.00 11.45
CA ARG A 66 -23.85 7.12 11.25
C ARG A 66 -24.62 7.23 12.55
N ARG A 67 -24.28 6.46 13.59
CA ARG A 67 -24.95 6.56 14.91
C ARG A 67 -24.71 7.90 15.57
N ILE A 68 -23.47 8.41 15.54
CA ILE A 68 -23.11 9.71 16.13
C ILE A 68 -23.79 10.85 15.36
N ARG A 69 -23.83 10.77 14.02
CA ARG A 69 -24.50 11.79 13.20
C ARG A 69 -26.01 11.82 13.47
N ALA A 70 -26.63 10.66 13.61
CA ALA A 70 -28.05 10.55 13.95
C ALA A 70 -28.38 11.03 15.38
N SER A 71 -27.48 10.88 16.35
CA SER A 71 -27.69 11.45 17.68
C SER A 71 -27.56 12.97 17.67
N LEU A 72 -26.57 13.52 16.95
CA LEU A 72 -26.37 14.96 16.83
C LEU A 72 -27.53 15.66 16.10
N GLU A 73 -28.05 15.07 15.01
CA GLU A 73 -29.23 15.60 14.30
C GLU A 73 -30.52 15.54 15.12
N ARG A 74 -30.64 14.61 16.09
CA ARG A 74 -31.75 14.55 17.03
C ARG A 74 -31.65 15.58 18.15
N GLU A 75 -30.44 15.90 18.60
CA GLU A 75 -30.19 16.92 19.64
C GLU A 75 -30.35 18.35 19.09
N ALA A 76 -30.08 18.53 17.80
CA ALA A 76 -30.21 19.82 17.11
C ALA A 76 -31.65 20.19 16.71
N LYS A 77 -32.63 19.29 16.92
CA LYS A 77 -34.03 19.45 16.52
C LYS A 77 -34.94 19.49 17.74
#